data_AF-A0A821G295-F1
#
_entry.id   AF-A0A821G295-F1
#
_cell.length_a   1.000
_cell.length_b   1.000
_cell.length_c   1.000
_cell.angle_alpha   90.00
_cell.angle_beta   90.00
_cell.angle_gamma   90.00
#
_symmetry.space_group_name_H-M   'P 1'
#
loop_
_entity.id
_entity.type
_entity.pdbx_description
1 polymer ?
#
loop_
_entity_poly.entity_id
_entity_poly.type
_entity_poly.pdbx_seq_one_letter_code
_entity_poly.pdbx_strand_id
1 'polypeptide(L)'
;TSIRVAKENILSRDYNELASVCDDYLRRYENNEDENNLLTNLFTGDHGNNIAELVVKSVLLSMKYGSNEGVKRFSRLLQIVDLYPKTMDLIADKLQEIPCWMFFDCLYQITAHLDKPIALKLYPVIEQIVKLYPQSIVYPFKLSYETLQYSITDPILKHNLELIQQQLDRYTPLVNEFIEALNQLNPQQQFDTW
;
A
#
# COMPACT_ATOMS: atom_id res chain seq x y z
N THR A 1 28.32 -6.31 12.65
CA THR A 1 27.45 -5.40 11.87
C THR A 1 27.53 -5.66 10.37
N SER A 2 28.72 -5.74 9.75
CA SER A 2 28.88 -5.95 8.29
C SER A 2 28.24 -7.24 7.72
N ILE A 3 28.41 -8.40 8.40
CA ILE A 3 27.85 -9.68 7.92
C ILE A 3 26.31 -9.70 7.94
N ARG A 4 25.70 -9.05 8.95
CA ARG A 4 24.23 -9.00 9.08
C ARG A 4 23.60 -8.17 7.96
N VAL A 5 24.16 -6.99 7.69
CA VAL A 5 23.71 -6.10 6.61
C VAL A 5 23.89 -6.79 5.25
N ALA A 6 25.03 -7.47 5.03
CA ALA A 6 25.24 -8.24 3.80
C ALA A 6 24.18 -9.34 3.61
N LYS A 7 23.82 -10.05 4.69
CA LYS A 7 22.78 -11.08 4.65
C LYS A 7 21.39 -10.48 4.35
N GLU A 8 21.04 -9.37 4.99
CA GLU A 8 19.77 -8.67 4.77
C GLU A 8 19.66 -8.17 3.32
N ASN A 9 20.75 -7.66 2.73
CA ASN A 9 20.80 -7.26 1.32
C ASN A 9 20.62 -8.43 0.33
N ILE A 10 21.20 -9.59 0.65
CA ILE A 10 21.01 -10.79 -0.19
C ILE A 10 19.56 -11.26 -0.12
N LEU A 11 18.99 -11.33 1.09
CA LEU A 11 17.60 -11.72 1.29
C LEU A 11 16.64 -10.75 0.60
N SER A 12 16.87 -9.44 0.69
CA SER A 12 16.02 -8.44 0.05
C SER A 12 15.97 -8.62 -1.47
N ARG A 13 17.13 -8.89 -2.10
CA ARG A 13 17.23 -9.19 -3.53
C ARG A 13 16.56 -10.51 -3.87
N ASP A 14 16.89 -11.59 -3.17
CA ASP A 14 16.40 -12.92 -3.52
C ASP A 14 14.87 -13.02 -3.39
N TYR A 15 14.27 -12.38 -2.37
CA TYR A 15 12.81 -12.27 -2.25
C TYR A 15 12.20 -11.40 -3.35
N ASN A 16 12.87 -10.33 -3.78
CA ASN A 16 12.39 -9.50 -4.88
C ASN A 16 12.41 -10.23 -6.22
N GLU A 17 13.47 -11.01 -6.50
CA GLU A 17 13.55 -11.85 -7.71
C GLU A 17 12.46 -12.92 -7.71
N LEU A 18 12.26 -13.60 -6.57
CA LEU A 18 11.18 -14.58 -6.43
C LEU A 18 9.81 -13.94 -6.67
N ALA A 19 9.57 -12.76 -6.08
CA ALA A 19 8.34 -12.00 -6.31
C ALA A 19 8.17 -11.64 -7.78
N SER A 20 9.24 -11.25 -8.47
CA SER A 20 9.18 -10.91 -9.91
C SER A 20 8.75 -12.11 -10.74
N VAL A 21 9.45 -13.24 -10.57
CA VAL A 21 9.18 -14.43 -11.37
C VAL A 21 7.76 -14.94 -11.12
N CYS A 22 7.35 -15.05 -9.85
CA CYS A 22 6.00 -15.50 -9.52
C CYS A 22 4.91 -14.54 -10.01
N ASP A 23 5.13 -13.22 -9.91
CA ASP A 23 4.19 -12.22 -10.43
C ASP A 23 4.11 -12.27 -11.97
N ASP A 24 5.21 -12.50 -12.67
CA ASP A 24 5.23 -12.64 -14.13
C ASP A 24 4.37 -13.82 -14.58
N TYR A 25 4.48 -14.98 -13.91
CA TYR A 25 3.62 -16.14 -14.19
C TYR A 25 2.15 -15.87 -13.83
N LEU A 26 1.90 -15.20 -12.70
CA LEU A 26 0.56 -14.86 -12.25
C LEU A 26 -0.14 -13.91 -13.25
N ARG A 27 0.57 -12.90 -13.76
CA ARG A 27 0.03 -11.98 -14.78
C ARG A 27 -0.29 -12.68 -16.10
N ARG A 28 0.59 -13.56 -16.57
CA ARG A 28 0.32 -14.35 -17.78
C ARG A 28 -0.94 -15.19 -17.62
N TYR A 29 -1.12 -15.79 -16.44
CA TYR A 29 -2.33 -16.53 -16.11
C TYR A 29 -3.57 -15.62 -16.09
N GLU A 30 -3.51 -14.46 -15.43
CA GLU A 30 -4.60 -13.46 -15.39
C GLU A 30 -4.99 -12.95 -16.79
N ASN A 31 -4.02 -12.80 -17.70
CA ASN A 31 -4.22 -12.34 -19.07
C ASN A 31 -4.66 -13.45 -20.05
N ASN A 32 -4.77 -14.71 -19.60
CA ASN A 32 -4.98 -15.89 -20.45
C ASN A 32 -3.88 -16.10 -21.50
N GLU A 33 -2.64 -15.69 -21.20
CA GLU A 33 -1.44 -15.90 -22.03
C GLU A 33 -0.84 -17.29 -21.76
N ASP A 34 -1.63 -18.35 -22.00
CA ASP A 34 -1.22 -19.73 -21.77
C ASP A 34 -1.18 -20.54 -23.06
N GLU A 35 -0.08 -20.42 -23.81
CA GLU A 35 0.10 -21.09 -25.11
C GLU A 35 0.03 -22.63 -25.02
N ASN A 36 0.33 -23.24 -23.85
CA ASN A 36 0.50 -24.69 -23.70
C ASN A 36 -0.38 -25.32 -22.60
N ASN A 37 -1.43 -24.63 -22.11
CA ASN A 37 -2.22 -25.04 -20.94
C ASN A 37 -1.38 -25.28 -19.66
N LEU A 38 -0.15 -24.77 -19.62
CA LEU A 38 0.83 -25.06 -18.57
C LEU A 38 0.51 -24.23 -17.33
N LEU A 39 0.11 -22.97 -17.53
CA LEU A 39 -0.34 -22.09 -16.45
C LEU A 39 -1.68 -22.58 -15.91
N THR A 40 -2.61 -22.94 -16.78
CA THR A 40 -3.93 -23.45 -16.38
C THR A 40 -3.76 -24.65 -15.46
N ASN A 41 -2.90 -25.61 -15.80
CA ASN A 41 -2.58 -26.75 -14.93
C ASN A 41 -1.92 -26.33 -13.60
N LEU A 42 -0.94 -25.42 -13.63
CA LEU A 42 -0.21 -24.95 -12.45
C LEU A 42 -1.09 -24.15 -11.47
N PHE A 43 -2.05 -23.39 -11.99
CA PHE A 43 -2.91 -22.49 -11.24
C PHE A 43 -4.30 -23.08 -10.94
N THR A 44 -4.59 -24.32 -11.39
CA THR A 44 -5.85 -25.01 -11.09
C THR A 44 -6.11 -25.14 -9.58
N GLY A 45 -7.38 -25.08 -9.20
CA GLY A 45 -7.80 -25.26 -7.81
C GLY A 45 -7.26 -24.17 -6.88
N ASP A 46 -6.66 -24.55 -5.76
CA ASP A 46 -6.15 -23.60 -4.76
C ASP A 46 -4.71 -23.15 -5.02
N HIS A 47 -4.05 -23.71 -6.03
CA HIS A 47 -2.66 -23.39 -6.36
C HIS A 47 -2.49 -21.92 -6.77
N GLY A 48 -3.49 -21.31 -7.44
CA GLY A 48 -3.45 -19.89 -7.77
C GLY A 48 -3.44 -18.98 -6.54
N ASN A 49 -4.25 -19.29 -5.50
CA ASN A 49 -4.21 -18.55 -4.24
C ASN A 49 -2.85 -18.70 -3.54
N ASN A 50 -2.28 -19.91 -3.54
CA ASN A 50 -0.97 -20.17 -2.94
C ASN A 50 0.15 -19.37 -3.63
N ILE A 51 0.09 -19.22 -4.96
CA ILE A 51 1.07 -18.43 -5.71
C ILE A 51 0.87 -16.94 -5.44
N ALA A 52 -0.38 -16.44 -5.40
CA ALA A 52 -0.68 -15.07 -5.01
C ALA A 52 -0.15 -14.76 -3.59
N GLU A 53 -0.39 -15.65 -2.63
CA GLU A 53 0.17 -15.56 -1.28
C GLU A 53 1.70 -15.54 -1.28
N LEU A 54 2.34 -16.37 -2.11
CA LEU A 54 3.79 -16.39 -2.25
C LEU A 54 4.33 -15.07 -2.80
N VAL A 55 3.69 -14.49 -3.81
CA VAL A 55 4.07 -13.17 -4.35
C VAL A 55 3.95 -12.11 -3.27
N VAL A 56 2.79 -12.02 -2.62
CA VAL A 56 2.53 -11.06 -1.53
C VAL A 56 3.57 -11.20 -0.42
N LYS A 57 3.82 -12.44 0.05
CA LYS A 57 4.82 -12.73 1.08
C LYS A 57 6.22 -12.28 0.66
N SER A 58 6.61 -12.58 -0.58
CA SER A 58 7.94 -12.27 -1.10
C SER A 58 8.14 -10.76 -1.24
N VAL A 59 7.14 -10.03 -1.73
CA VAL A 59 7.17 -8.56 -1.77
C VAL A 59 7.32 -7.97 -0.36
N LEU A 60 6.47 -8.36 0.59
CA LEU A 60 6.51 -7.84 1.96
C LEU A 60 7.82 -8.19 2.68
N LEU A 61 8.36 -9.39 2.48
CA LEU A 61 9.67 -9.77 3.01
C LEU A 61 10.79 -8.96 2.36
N SER A 62 10.74 -8.71 1.05
CA SER A 62 11.73 -7.86 0.39
C SER A 62 11.72 -6.43 0.97
N MET A 63 10.53 -5.88 1.25
CA MET A 63 10.38 -4.57 1.91
C MET A 63 10.91 -4.59 3.34
N LYS A 64 10.64 -5.64 4.11
CA LYS A 64 11.18 -5.82 5.47
C LYS A 64 12.71 -5.72 5.50
N TYR A 65 13.39 -6.23 4.48
CA TYR A 65 14.84 -6.16 4.34
C TYR A 65 15.35 -4.94 3.56
N GLY A 66 14.49 -3.93 3.32
CA GLY A 66 14.90 -2.64 2.75
C GLY A 66 14.99 -2.59 1.21
N SER A 67 14.31 -3.48 0.49
CA SER A 67 14.27 -3.44 -0.98
C SER A 67 13.34 -2.32 -1.48
N ASN A 68 13.90 -1.33 -2.18
CA ASN A 68 13.11 -0.29 -2.87
C ASN A 68 12.30 -0.86 -4.03
N GLU A 69 12.78 -1.91 -4.70
CA GLU A 69 12.03 -2.60 -5.76
C GLU A 69 10.78 -3.29 -5.18
N GLY A 70 10.86 -3.78 -3.94
CA GLY A 70 9.70 -4.29 -3.21
C GLY A 70 8.62 -3.22 -3.02
N VAL A 71 9.02 -1.99 -2.64
CA VAL A 71 8.09 -0.86 -2.47
C VAL A 71 7.40 -0.50 -3.78
N LYS A 72 8.13 -0.48 -4.90
CA LYS A 72 7.55 -0.22 -6.23
C LYS A 72 6.49 -1.25 -6.62
N ARG A 73 6.59 -2.48 -6.11
CA ARG A 73 5.61 -3.55 -6.33
C ARG A 73 4.39 -3.45 -5.42
N PHE A 74 4.34 -2.49 -4.50
CA PHE A 74 3.20 -2.33 -3.59
C PHE A 74 1.87 -2.10 -4.32
N SER A 75 1.87 -1.30 -5.41
CA SER A 75 0.66 -1.14 -6.25
C SER A 75 0.15 -2.47 -6.81
N ARG A 76 1.06 -3.36 -7.22
CA ARG A 76 0.69 -4.69 -7.71
C ARG A 76 0.20 -5.58 -6.57
N LEU A 77 0.80 -5.50 -5.39
CA LEU A 77 0.32 -6.19 -4.20
C LEU A 77 -1.14 -5.83 -3.92
N LEU A 78 -1.51 -4.54 -3.97
CA LEU A 78 -2.90 -4.11 -3.77
C LEU A 78 -3.87 -4.72 -4.80
N GLN A 79 -3.45 -4.82 -6.07
CA GLN A 79 -4.26 -5.48 -7.11
C GLN A 79 -4.45 -6.98 -6.83
N ILE A 80 -3.38 -7.66 -6.41
CA ILE A 80 -3.44 -9.09 -6.06
C ILE A 80 -4.42 -9.32 -4.90
N VAL A 81 -4.49 -8.41 -3.93
CA VAL A 81 -5.45 -8.52 -2.82
C VAL A 81 -6.90 -8.46 -3.30
N ASP A 82 -7.17 -7.56 -4.24
CA ASP A 82 -8.51 -7.40 -4.80
C ASP A 82 -8.92 -8.67 -5.59
N LEU A 83 -7.98 -9.28 -6.34
CA LEU A 83 -8.22 -10.50 -7.13
C LEU A 83 -8.21 -11.79 -6.30
N TYR A 84 -7.41 -11.85 -5.25
CA TYR A 84 -7.19 -13.01 -4.39
C TYR A 84 -7.39 -12.64 -2.91
N PRO A 85 -8.65 -12.53 -2.44
CA PRO A 85 -8.97 -12.06 -1.09
C PRO A 85 -8.39 -12.91 0.05
N LYS A 86 -8.06 -14.19 -0.19
CA LYS A 86 -7.42 -15.07 0.81
C LYS A 86 -6.07 -14.53 1.30
N THR A 87 -5.40 -13.69 0.51
CA THR A 87 -4.11 -13.09 0.86
C THR A 87 -4.20 -12.04 1.98
N MET A 88 -5.39 -11.55 2.33
CA MET A 88 -5.57 -10.45 3.28
C MET A 88 -5.02 -10.71 4.68
N ASP A 89 -5.16 -11.93 5.20
CA ASP A 89 -4.70 -12.25 6.55
C ASP A 89 -3.18 -12.32 6.63
N LEU A 90 -2.54 -12.89 5.61
CA LEU A 90 -1.08 -12.89 5.47
C LEU A 90 -0.51 -11.46 5.46
N ILE A 91 -1.20 -10.52 4.79
CA ILE A 91 -0.77 -9.12 4.71
C ILE A 91 -0.82 -8.47 6.08
N ALA A 92 -1.90 -8.68 6.83
CA ALA A 92 -2.07 -8.11 8.16
C ALA A 92 -0.90 -8.46 9.09
N ASP A 93 -0.50 -9.73 9.06
CA ASP A 93 0.61 -10.23 9.88
C ASP A 93 1.95 -9.65 9.45
N LYS A 94 2.19 -9.54 8.14
CA LYS A 94 3.49 -9.16 7.59
C LYS A 94 3.73 -7.64 7.57
N LEU A 95 2.68 -6.84 7.41
CA LEU A 95 2.79 -5.38 7.41
C LEU A 95 3.42 -4.83 8.68
N GLN A 96 3.10 -5.42 9.84
CA GLN A 96 3.61 -4.97 11.14
C GLN A 96 5.10 -5.28 11.34
N GLU A 97 5.68 -6.20 10.57
CA GLU A 97 7.10 -6.52 10.63
C GLU A 97 7.96 -5.54 9.83
N ILE A 98 7.35 -4.71 8.98
CA ILE A 98 8.04 -3.78 8.08
C ILE A 98 8.15 -2.42 8.78
N PRO A 99 9.33 -1.78 8.77
CA PRO A 99 9.46 -0.43 9.28
C PRO A 99 8.53 0.54 8.53
N CYS A 100 7.73 1.33 9.26
CA CYS A 100 6.68 2.16 8.66
C CYS A 100 7.19 3.20 7.63
N TRP A 101 8.45 3.61 7.72
CA TRP A 101 9.08 4.53 6.75
C TRP A 101 9.29 3.92 5.36
N MET A 102 9.28 2.59 5.22
CA MET A 102 9.35 1.93 3.91
C MET A 102 8.14 2.25 3.02
N PHE A 103 7.04 2.73 3.60
CA PHE A 103 5.79 3.00 2.88
C PHE A 103 5.69 4.43 2.33
N PHE A 104 6.72 5.27 2.47
CA PHE A 104 6.67 6.68 2.06
C PHE A 104 6.41 6.85 0.56
N ASP A 105 7.05 6.04 -0.28
CA ASP A 105 6.86 6.10 -1.73
C ASP A 105 5.50 5.54 -2.18
N CYS A 106 4.78 4.86 -1.28
CA CYS A 106 3.46 4.30 -1.56
C CYS A 106 2.31 4.96 -0.78
N LEU A 107 2.53 6.11 -0.12
CA LEU A 107 1.51 6.76 0.70
C LEU A 107 0.26 7.11 -0.08
N TYR A 108 0.40 7.66 -1.30
CA TYR A 108 -0.74 8.01 -2.15
C TYR A 108 -1.57 6.78 -2.54
N GLN A 109 -0.91 5.65 -2.77
CA GLN A 109 -1.56 4.38 -3.09
C GLN A 109 -2.29 3.83 -1.86
N ILE A 110 -1.66 3.91 -0.67
CA ILE A 110 -2.28 3.51 0.61
C ILE A 110 -3.53 4.34 0.88
N THR A 111 -3.43 5.68 0.82
CA THR A 111 -4.57 6.56 1.14
C THR A 111 -5.69 6.43 0.11
N ALA A 112 -5.37 6.14 -1.15
CA ALA A 112 -6.35 5.86 -2.19
C ALA A 112 -7.08 4.51 -2.04
N HIS A 113 -6.57 3.58 -1.22
CA HIS A 113 -7.21 2.27 -0.97
C HIS A 113 -7.95 2.23 0.39
N LEU A 114 -8.15 3.38 1.02
CA LEU A 114 -8.83 3.48 2.31
C LEU A 114 -10.35 3.25 2.25
N ASP A 115 -10.94 3.19 1.06
CA ASP A 115 -12.33 2.79 0.82
C ASP A 115 -12.50 1.28 0.64
N LYS A 116 -11.41 0.51 0.51
CA LYS A 116 -11.43 -0.93 0.24
C LYS A 116 -11.33 -1.77 1.51
N PRO A 117 -11.68 -3.08 1.45
CA PRO A 117 -11.58 -3.98 2.62
C PRO A 117 -10.18 -4.07 3.25
N ILE A 118 -9.12 -3.87 2.46
CA ILE A 118 -7.74 -3.89 2.95
C ILE A 118 -7.43 -2.73 3.91
N ALA A 119 -8.22 -1.65 3.91
CA ALA A 119 -7.98 -0.46 4.72
C ALA A 119 -7.84 -0.75 6.21
N LEU A 120 -8.66 -1.67 6.76
CA LEU A 120 -8.57 -2.09 8.16
C LEU A 120 -7.22 -2.76 8.48
N LYS A 121 -6.63 -3.48 7.52
CA LYS A 121 -5.32 -4.12 7.68
C LYS A 121 -4.17 -3.12 7.54
N LEU A 122 -4.35 -2.05 6.75
CA LEU A 122 -3.37 -0.96 6.60
C LEU A 122 -3.38 0.03 7.76
N TYR A 123 -4.49 0.13 8.49
CA TYR A 123 -4.67 1.08 9.58
C TYR A 123 -3.52 1.13 10.61
N PRO A 124 -3.00 0.01 11.15
CA PRO A 124 -1.91 0.05 12.13
C PRO A 124 -0.64 0.71 11.59
N VAL A 125 -0.31 0.50 10.30
CA VAL A 125 0.85 1.13 9.65
C VAL A 125 0.60 2.63 9.49
N ILE A 126 -0.58 3.02 9.04
CA ILE A 126 -0.97 4.43 8.88
C ILE A 126 -0.91 5.14 10.23
N GLU A 127 -1.44 4.53 11.29
CA GLU A 127 -1.42 5.10 12.63
C GLU A 127 0.03 5.33 13.13
N GLN A 128 0.94 4.39 12.85
CA GLN A 128 2.37 4.58 13.16
C GLN A 128 2.99 5.73 12.36
N ILE A 129 2.67 5.86 11.07
CA ILE A 129 3.18 6.96 10.23
C ILE A 129 2.66 8.30 10.72
N VAL A 130 1.38 8.40 11.10
CA VAL A 130 0.78 9.63 11.63
C VAL A 130 1.44 10.04 12.95
N LYS A 131 1.74 9.08 13.83
CA LYS A 131 2.41 9.34 15.11
C LYS A 131 3.88 9.77 14.95
N LEU A 132 4.62 9.12 14.05
CA LEU A 132 6.07 9.32 13.92
C LEU A 132 6.46 10.37 12.86
N TYR A 133 5.70 10.44 11.77
CA TYR A 133 6.00 11.25 10.58
C TYR A 133 4.73 11.94 10.03
N PRO A 134 3.99 12.71 10.84
CA PRO A 134 2.69 13.29 10.44
C PRO A 134 2.75 14.14 9.16
N GLN A 135 3.86 14.87 8.96
CA GLN A 135 4.07 15.72 7.79
C GLN A 135 4.20 14.93 6.48
N SER A 136 4.56 13.64 6.54
CA SER A 136 4.72 12.80 5.33
C SER A 136 3.38 12.41 4.72
N ILE A 137 2.37 12.18 5.56
CA ILE A 137 1.08 11.60 5.15
C ILE A 137 -0.05 12.63 5.08
N VAL A 138 0.10 13.82 5.67
CA VAL A 138 -0.96 14.83 5.75
C VAL A 138 -1.56 15.20 4.39
N TYR A 139 -0.73 15.41 3.35
CA TYR A 139 -1.22 15.75 2.01
C TYR A 139 -1.86 14.56 1.28
N PRO A 140 -1.22 13.38 1.19
CA PRO A 140 -1.86 12.17 0.65
C PRO A 140 -3.21 11.86 1.34
N PHE A 141 -3.26 11.99 2.66
CA PHE A 141 -4.46 11.69 3.43
C PHE A 141 -5.58 12.68 3.13
N LYS A 142 -5.31 14.00 3.16
CA LYS A 142 -6.32 15.02 2.87
C LYS A 142 -6.95 14.84 1.50
N LEU A 143 -6.12 14.60 0.48
CA LEU A 143 -6.57 14.39 -0.89
C LEU A 143 -7.57 13.22 -1.00
N SER A 144 -7.30 12.13 -0.29
CA SER A 144 -8.22 10.98 -0.28
C SER A 144 -9.41 11.20 0.65
N TYR A 145 -9.20 11.82 1.82
CA TYR A 145 -10.22 11.94 2.87
C TYR A 145 -11.46 12.71 2.43
N GLU A 146 -11.31 13.73 1.60
CA GLU A 146 -12.43 14.51 1.03
C GLU A 146 -13.45 13.63 0.29
N THR A 147 -12.98 12.61 -0.43
CA THR A 147 -13.87 11.69 -1.17
C THR A 147 -14.30 10.50 -0.32
N LEU A 148 -13.45 10.05 0.61
CA LEU A 148 -13.70 8.89 1.47
C LEU A 148 -14.87 9.06 2.44
N GLN A 149 -15.14 10.28 2.92
CA GLN A 149 -16.21 10.55 3.89
C GLN A 149 -17.60 10.06 3.43
N TYR A 150 -17.81 9.99 2.12
CA TYR A 150 -19.09 9.58 1.51
C TYR A 150 -19.13 8.10 1.11
N SER A 151 -17.98 7.44 1.00
CA SER A 151 -17.86 6.08 0.44
C SER A 151 -17.78 4.99 1.52
N ILE A 152 -17.34 5.33 2.73
CA ILE A 152 -17.07 4.33 3.78
C ILE A 152 -18.36 3.89 4.45
N THR A 153 -18.69 2.61 4.29
CA THR A 153 -19.85 1.97 4.94
C THR A 153 -19.48 1.31 6.27
N ASP A 154 -18.23 0.88 6.45
CA ASP A 154 -17.77 0.21 7.66
C ASP A 154 -17.62 1.21 8.82
N PRO A 155 -18.36 1.04 9.94
CA PRO A 155 -18.35 2.01 11.04
C PRO A 155 -17.03 2.04 11.81
N ILE A 156 -16.31 0.90 11.89
CA ILE A 156 -15.03 0.81 12.58
C ILE A 156 -13.97 1.56 11.76
N LEU A 157 -13.94 1.31 10.45
CA LEU A 157 -13.03 2.00 9.54
C LEU A 157 -13.30 3.51 9.55
N LYS A 158 -14.56 3.92 9.50
CA LYS A 158 -14.95 5.34 9.58
C LYS A 158 -14.42 6.00 10.85
N HIS A 159 -14.66 5.39 12.02
CA HIS A 159 -14.17 5.90 13.29
C HIS A 159 -12.63 5.99 13.32
N ASN A 160 -11.95 4.96 12.81
CA ASN A 160 -10.51 4.91 12.72
C ASN A 160 -9.94 6.06 11.87
N LEU A 161 -10.54 6.37 10.72
CA LEU A 161 -10.10 7.48 9.87
C LEU A 161 -10.39 8.85 10.48
N GLU A 162 -11.51 9.01 11.20
CA GLU A 162 -11.79 10.24 11.96
C GLU A 162 -10.72 10.48 13.04
N LEU A 163 -10.26 9.43 13.73
CA LEU A 163 -9.15 9.54 14.68
C LEU A 163 -7.84 9.96 14.01
N ILE A 164 -7.55 9.42 12.81
CA ILE A 164 -6.36 9.81 12.04
C ILE A 164 -6.44 11.28 11.63
N GLN A 165 -7.59 11.74 11.14
CA GLN A 165 -7.81 13.14 10.80
C GLN A 165 -7.58 14.05 12.02
N GLN A 166 -8.16 13.72 13.17
CA GLN A 166 -7.97 14.49 14.41
C GLN A 166 -6.50 14.53 14.86
N GLN A 167 -5.79 13.41 14.74
CA GLN A 167 -4.36 13.36 15.05
C GLN A 167 -3.54 14.24 14.11
N LEU A 168 -3.80 14.17 12.81
CA LEU A 168 -3.13 15.00 11.81
C LEU A 168 -3.40 16.49 12.05
N ASP A 169 -4.64 16.90 12.27
CA ASP A 169 -4.97 18.30 12.58
C ASP A 169 -4.23 18.80 13.83
N ARG A 170 -4.06 17.94 14.85
CA ARG A 170 -3.29 18.26 16.04
C ARG A 170 -1.77 18.35 15.77
N TYR A 171 -1.22 17.43 14.99
CA TYR A 171 0.23 17.36 14.73
C TYR A 171 0.68 18.35 13.64
N THR A 172 -0.20 18.77 12.76
CA THR A 172 0.09 19.63 11.62
C THR A 172 -0.89 20.82 11.52
N PRO A 173 -1.02 21.66 12.57
CA PRO A 173 -2.09 22.67 12.66
C PRO A 173 -2.02 23.75 11.58
N LEU A 174 -0.82 24.06 11.08
CA LEU A 174 -0.59 25.10 10.07
C LEU A 174 -0.84 24.63 8.63
N VAL A 175 -1.07 23.34 8.40
CA VAL A 175 -1.17 22.82 7.01
C VAL A 175 -2.43 23.35 6.32
N ASN A 176 -3.56 23.48 7.03
CA ASN A 176 -4.78 24.05 6.44
C ASN A 176 -4.58 25.52 6.05
N GLU A 177 -4.04 26.34 6.97
CA GLU A 177 -3.75 27.74 6.70
C GLU A 177 -2.78 27.92 5.53
N PHE A 178 -1.75 27.06 5.45
CA PHE A 178 -0.81 27.09 4.32
C PHE A 178 -1.47 26.72 2.99
N ILE A 179 -2.30 25.67 2.96
CA ILE A 179 -3.06 25.28 1.75
C ILE A 179 -3.99 26.42 1.31
N GLU A 180 -4.71 27.03 2.26
CA GLU A 180 -5.60 28.17 1.99
C GLU A 180 -4.83 29.37 1.42
N ALA A 181 -3.68 29.71 2.00
CA ALA A 181 -2.83 30.79 1.51
C ALA A 181 -2.30 30.51 0.09
N LEU A 182 -1.94 29.25 -0.22
CA LEU A 182 -1.52 28.85 -1.57
C LEU A 182 -2.67 28.97 -2.58
N ASN A 183 -3.88 28.57 -2.19
CA ASN A 183 -5.07 28.69 -3.06
C ASN A 183 -5.41 30.16 -3.37
N GLN A 184 -5.12 31.09 -2.45
CA GLN A 184 -5.32 32.53 -2.66
C GLN A 184 -4.28 33.18 -3.58
N LEU A 185 -3.17 32.50 -3.88
CA LEU A 185 -2.05 33.10 -4.64
C LEU A 185 -2.38 33.28 -6.14
N ASN A 186 -3.28 32.47 -6.71
CA ASN A 186 -3.65 32.50 -8.14
C ASN A 186 -5.17 32.32 -8.36
N PRO A 187 -6.00 33.28 -7.94
CA PRO A 187 -7.46 33.16 -8.04
C PRO A 187 -7.97 33.08 -9.49
N GLN A 188 -7.24 33.67 -10.45
CA GLN A 188 -7.64 33.69 -11.87
C GLN A 188 -7.69 32.29 -12.49
N GLN A 189 -6.77 31.39 -12.12
CA GLN A 189 -6.75 30.04 -12.67
C GLN A 189 -7.97 29.22 -12.25
N GLN A 190 -8.52 29.45 -11.06
CA GLN A 190 -9.73 28.77 -10.58
C GLN A 190 -10.98 29.21 -11.36
N PHE A 191 -11.07 30.48 -11.75
CA PHE A 191 -12.17 30.97 -12.58
C PHE A 191 -12.16 30.40 -14.00
N ASP A 192 -10.98 30.14 -14.56
CA ASP A 192 -10.85 29.59 -15.92
C ASP A 192 -11.10 28.07 -15.99
N THR A 193 -11.04 27.36 -14.84
CA THR A 193 -11.27 25.91 -14.77
C THR A 193 -12.68 25.50 -14.32
N TRP A 194 -13.52 26.46 -13.90
CA TRP A 194 -14.92 26.26 -13.51
C TRP A 194 -15.88 26.46 -14.70
#